data_AF-A0A661K7P5-F1
#
_entry.id   AF-A0A661K7P5-F1
#
_cell.length_a   1.000
_cell.length_b   1.000
_cell.length_c   1.000
_cell.angle_alpha   90.00
_cell.angle_beta   90.00
_cell.angle_gamma   90.00
#
_symmetry.space_group_name_H-M   'P 1'
#
loop_
_entity.id
_entity.type
_entity.pdbx_description
1 polymer ?
#
loop_
_entity_poly.entity_id
_entity_poly.type
_entity_poly.pdbx_seq_one_letter_code
_entity_poly.pdbx_strand_id
1 'polypeptide(L)' 'SVAFRRLVFIQDRGGAIKGPGRIDYYWGKGKEAGNIAGSFKPWGEFYILVPR' A
#
# COMPACT_ATOMS: atom_id res chain seq x y z
N SER A 1 -4.42 19.56 -1.65
CA SER A 1 -4.39 18.09 -1.71
C SER A 1 -4.36 17.56 -0.28
N VAL A 2 -5.09 16.49 0.02
CA VAL A 2 -5.05 15.85 1.35
C VAL A 2 -4.02 14.72 1.31
N ALA A 3 -3.16 14.62 2.31
CA ALA A 3 -2.16 13.55 2.39
C ALA A 3 -2.83 12.18 2.54
N PHE A 4 -2.39 11.19 1.77
CA PHE A 4 -2.84 9.81 1.91
C PHE A 4 -2.19 9.18 3.15
N ARG A 5 -2.99 8.93 4.19
CA ARG A 5 -2.55 8.31 5.45
C ARG A 5 -3.57 7.27 5.88
N ARG A 6 -3.16 6.01 6.01
CA ARG A 6 -4.04 4.89 6.39
C ARG A 6 -3.27 3.93 7.31
N LEU A 7 -3.93 3.47 8.36
CA LEU A 7 -3.49 2.28 9.10
C LEU A 7 -3.97 1.06 8.33
N VAL A 8 -3.05 0.13 8.05
CA VAL A 8 -3.32 -1.10 7.32
C VAL A 8 -2.60 -2.27 7.97
N PHE A 9 -2.97 -3.48 7.57
CA PHE A 9 -2.33 -4.71 8.00
C PHE A 9 -1.55 -5.33 6.84
N ILE A 10 -0.39 -5.90 7.15
CA ILE A 10 0.41 -6.65 6.18
C ILE A 10 -0.12 -8.09 6.14
N GLN A 11 -1.03 -8.37 5.20
CA GLN A 11 -1.75 -9.64 5.11
C GLN A 11 -1.37 -10.47 3.87
N ASP A 12 -0.61 -9.91 2.93
CA ASP A 12 -0.29 -10.55 1.66
C ASP A 12 1.19 -10.35 1.26
N ARG A 13 1.69 -11.21 0.35
CA ARG A 13 3.05 -11.17 -0.20
C ARG A 13 3.01 -11.29 -1.72
N GLY A 14 3.70 -10.39 -2.42
CA GLY A 14 3.84 -10.43 -3.88
C GLY A 14 5.27 -10.76 -4.33
N GLY A 15 5.41 -11.64 -5.32
CA GLY A 15 6.72 -12.00 -5.89
C GLY A 15 7.52 -10.80 -6.41
N ALA A 16 6.84 -9.78 -6.94
CA ALA A 16 7.46 -8.55 -7.46
C ALA A 16 7.73 -7.47 -6.38
N ILE A 17 7.22 -7.65 -5.15
CA ILE A 17 7.43 -6.71 -4.04
C ILE A 17 8.68 -7.13 -3.29
N LYS A 18 9.80 -6.51 -3.65
CA LYS A 18 11.15 -6.83 -3.14
C LYS A 18 11.82 -5.60 -2.52
N GLY A 19 12.70 -5.86 -1.56
CA GLY A 19 13.51 -4.84 -0.87
C GLY A 19 12.78 -4.15 0.29
N PRO A 20 13.53 -3.47 1.18
CA PRO A 20 12.95 -2.68 2.27
C PRO A 20 12.20 -1.46 1.73
N GLY A 21 11.23 -0.96 2.50
CA GLY A 21 10.52 0.29 2.17
C GLY A 21 9.53 0.19 1.01
N ARG A 22 9.16 -1.02 0.58
CA ARG A 22 8.19 -1.24 -0.50
C ARG A 22 6.92 -1.91 0.03
N ILE A 23 5.76 -1.36 -0.33
CA ILE A 23 4.45 -1.92 -0.05
C ILE A 23 3.61 -1.94 -1.33
N ASP A 24 2.69 -2.89 -1.43
CA ASP A 24 1.60 -2.87 -2.40
C ASP A 24 0.28 -2.63 -1.66
N TYR A 25 -0.52 -1.68 -2.12
CA TYR A 25 -1.74 -1.27 -1.43
C TYR A 25 -2.95 -1.85 -2.16
N TYR A 26 -3.70 -2.71 -1.46
CA TYR A 26 -4.92 -3.27 -2.00
C TYR A 26 -6.07 -2.25 -1.98
N TRP A 27 -6.54 -1.84 -3.16
CA TRP A 27 -7.61 -0.85 -3.33
C TRP A 27 -9.03 -1.44 -3.39
N GLY A 28 -9.18 -2.77 -3.38
CA GLY A 28 -10.47 -3.44 -3.54
C GLY A 28 -10.59 -4.22 -4.85
N LYS A 29 -11.82 -4.60 -5.21
CA LYS A 29 -12.14 -5.31 -6.46
C LYS A 29 -12.86 -4.39 -7.45
N GLY A 30 -12.80 -4.74 -8.73
CA GLY A 30 -13.54 -4.05 -9.80
C GLY A 30 -12.72 -3.00 -10.54
N LYS A 31 -13.32 -2.43 -11.59
CA LYS A 31 -12.64 -1.54 -12.54
C LYS A 31 -12.13 -0.25 -11.89
N GLU A 32 -12.92 0.32 -10.98
CA GLU A 32 -12.55 1.55 -10.28
C GLU A 32 -11.31 1.35 -9.40
N ALA A 33 -11.31 0.29 -8.57
CA ALA A 33 -10.15 -0.06 -7.75
C ALA A 33 -8.89 -0.29 -8.61
N GLY A 34 -9.05 -0.97 -9.76
CA GLY A 34 -7.95 -1.18 -10.71
C GLY A 34 -7.39 0.12 -11.29
N ASN A 35 -8.26 1.09 -11.64
CA ASN A 35 -7.83 2.39 -12.16
C ASN A 35 -7.04 3.19 -11.11
N ILE A 36 -7.50 3.18 -9.86
CA ILE A 36 -6.81 3.85 -8.75
C ILE A 36 -5.46 3.16 -8.49
N ALA A 37 -5.46 1.83 -8.34
CA ALA A 37 -4.24 1.05 -8.10
C ALA A 37 -3.18 1.26 -9.20
N GLY A 38 -3.58 1.26 -10.47
CA GLY A 38 -2.65 1.42 -11.59
C GLY A 38 -1.94 2.78 -11.64
N SER A 39 -2.59 3.83 -11.15
CA SER A 39 -2.01 5.19 -11.07
C SER A 39 -1.28 5.45 -9.75
N PHE A 40 -1.42 4.58 -8.75
CA PHE A 40 -0.87 4.78 -7.41
C PHE A 40 0.61 4.38 -7.34
N LYS A 41 1.50 5.39 -7.46
CA LYS A 41 2.95 5.23 -7.28
C LYS A 41 3.58 6.36 -6.43
N PRO A 42 3.04 6.68 -5.24
CA PRO A 42 3.59 7.75 -4.44
C PRO A 42 4.87 7.32 -3.72
N TRP A 43 5.76 8.28 -3.48
CA TRP A 43 6.77 8.18 -2.44
C TRP A 43 6.15 8.54 -1.08
N GLY A 44 6.60 7.90 0.00
CA GLY A 44 6.10 8.15 1.34
C GLY A 44 6.83 7.36 2.42
N GLU A 45 6.35 7.52 3.64
CA GLU A 45 6.87 6.87 4.84
C GLU A 45 5.89 5.80 5.33
N PHE A 46 6.42 4.73 5.92
CA PHE A 46 5.64 3.71 6.60
C PHE A 46 6.14 3.58 8.04
N TYR A 47 5.20 3.38 8.95
CA TYR A 47 5.48 3.16 10.36
C TYR A 47 4.95 1.79 10.74
N ILE A 48 5.76 1.00 11.44
CA ILE A 48 5.37 -0.33 11.92
C ILE A 48 4.97 -0.22 13.38
N LEU A 49 3.76 -0.67 13.71
CA LEU A 49 3.31 -0.80 15.10
C LEU A 49 3.82 -2.13 15.66
N VAL A 50 4.60 -2.05 16.73
CA VAL A 50 5.16 -3.22 17.43
C VAL A 50 4.40 -3.40 18.75
N PRO A 51 3.93 -4.62 19.07
CA PRO A 51 3.32 -4.91 20.37
C PRO A 51 4.27 -4.58 21.53
N ARG A 52 3.70 -4.29 22.70
CA ARG A 52 4.47 -4.21 23.95
C ARG A 52 4.80 -5.60 24.49
#